data_AF-A0A101XKW5-F1
#
_entry.id   AF-A0A101XKW5-F1
#
_cell.length_a   1.000
_cell.length_b   1.000
_cell.length_c   1.000
_cell.angle_alpha   90.00
_cell.angle_beta   90.00
_cell.angle_gamma   90.00
#
_symmetry.space_group_name_H-M   'P 1'
#
loop_
_entity.id
_entity.type
_entity.pdbx_description
1 polymer ?
#
loop_
_entity_poly.entity_id
_entity_poly.type
_entity_poly.pdbx_seq_one_letter_code
_entity_poly.pdbx_strand_id
1 'polypeptide(L)'
;MSGVEGAREAAELIMIALSVKPSDCINKNYASITMNALNDTGRIFPELAQKLQALAAKFSEIQEASKRLTTAPSVEAYADGVIAIFTQYNVNPGIYAVFAALQGMHAAQACGADAAKFFLARTLLAGALPFNLYMMLLDYINIDHKIAVEMFKNLLSK
;
A
#
# COMPACT_ATOMS: atom_id res chain seq x y z
N MET A 1 -13.57 -6.58 -17.04
CA MET A 1 -12.47 -5.73 -17.53
C MET A 1 -11.54 -6.59 -18.33
N SER A 2 -11.07 -6.14 -19.49
CA SER A 2 -9.98 -6.83 -20.17
C SER A 2 -8.67 -6.65 -19.39
N GLY A 3 -7.73 -7.60 -19.46
CA GLY A 3 -6.42 -7.46 -18.80
C GLY A 3 -5.67 -6.18 -19.20
N VAL A 4 -5.90 -5.65 -20.41
CA VAL A 4 -5.33 -4.39 -20.91
C VAL A 4 -5.91 -3.17 -20.16
N GLU A 5 -7.20 -3.20 -19.83
CA GLU A 5 -7.87 -2.12 -19.10
C GLU A 5 -7.41 -2.07 -17.64
N GLY A 6 -7.25 -3.22 -16.99
CA GLY A 6 -6.69 -3.32 -15.64
C GLY A 6 -5.23 -2.89 -15.55
N ALA A 7 -4.42 -3.20 -16.56
CA ALA A 7 -3.03 -2.72 -16.65
C ALA A 7 -2.95 -1.19 -16.79
N ARG A 8 -3.84 -0.60 -17.59
CA ARG A 8 -3.92 0.86 -17.75
C ARG A 8 -4.31 1.56 -16.45
N GLU A 9 -5.32 1.05 -15.75
CA GLU A 9 -5.74 1.60 -14.46
C GLU A 9 -4.63 1.51 -13.41
N ALA A 10 -3.95 0.36 -13.30
CA ALA A 10 -2.80 0.21 -12.41
C ALA A 10 -1.69 1.22 -12.72
N ALA A 11 -1.40 1.45 -14.01
CA ALA A 11 -0.42 2.44 -14.44
C ALA A 11 -0.81 3.87 -14.06
N GLU A 12 -2.08 4.25 -14.24
CA GLU A 12 -2.60 5.57 -13.83
C GLU A 12 -2.45 5.80 -12.31
N LEU A 13 -2.76 4.79 -11.50
CA LEU A 13 -2.60 4.86 -10.04
C LEU A 13 -1.15 5.02 -9.61
N ILE A 14 -0.24 4.28 -10.27
CA ILE A 14 1.21 4.42 -10.05
C ILE A 14 1.68 5.82 -10.42
N MET A 15 1.22 6.36 -11.55
CA MET A 15 1.56 7.71 -12.00
C MET A 15 1.07 8.77 -11.00
N ILE A 16 -0.13 8.61 -10.45
CA ILE A 16 -0.62 9.48 -9.36
C ILE A 16 0.33 9.40 -8.16
N ALA A 17 0.66 8.21 -7.68
CA ALA A 17 1.55 8.03 -6.52
C ALA A 17 2.94 8.64 -6.76
N LEU A 18 3.49 8.50 -7.97
CA LEU A 18 4.77 9.07 -8.38
C LEU A 18 4.76 10.60 -8.47
N SER A 19 3.63 11.18 -8.91
CA SER A 19 3.46 12.64 -9.01
C SER A 19 3.34 13.33 -7.65
N VAL A 20 2.90 12.61 -6.61
CA VAL A 20 2.71 13.16 -5.26
C VAL A 20 3.98 12.99 -4.41
N LYS A 21 4.74 14.08 -4.32
CA LYS A 21 5.97 14.17 -3.52
C LYS A 21 5.69 14.62 -2.08
N PRO A 22 6.53 14.23 -1.10
CA PRO A 22 6.37 14.72 0.27
C PRO A 22 6.78 16.20 0.33
N SER A 23 6.05 16.99 1.11
CA SER A 23 6.46 18.37 1.42
C SER A 23 7.58 18.39 2.47
N ASP A 24 8.26 19.53 2.63
CA ASP A 24 9.28 19.71 3.67
C ASP A 24 8.72 19.49 5.08
N CYS A 25 7.46 19.88 5.32
CA CYS A 25 6.78 19.61 6.58
C CYS A 25 6.61 18.10 6.82
N ILE A 26 6.22 17.33 5.79
CA ILE A 26 6.14 15.87 5.89
C ILE A 26 7.51 15.29 6.20
N ASN A 27 8.56 15.72 5.49
CA ASN A 27 9.92 15.22 5.71
C ASN A 27 10.39 15.48 7.15
N LYS A 28 10.10 16.66 7.70
CA LYS A 28 10.44 17.03 9.09
C LYS A 28 9.65 16.22 10.13
N ASN A 29 8.38 15.89 9.84
CA ASN A 29 7.47 15.24 10.79
C ASN A 29 7.23 13.75 10.50
N TYR A 30 7.96 13.15 9.56
CA TYR A 30 7.65 11.81 9.07
C TYR A 30 7.61 10.76 10.19
N ALA A 31 8.60 10.80 11.08
CA ALA A 31 8.72 9.86 12.18
C ALA A 31 7.56 9.99 13.18
N SER A 32 7.18 11.22 13.55
CA SER A 32 6.06 11.45 14.48
C SER A 32 4.72 11.08 13.85
N ILE A 33 4.49 11.41 12.58
CA ILE A 33 3.30 10.99 11.81
C ILE A 33 3.19 9.45 11.79
N THR A 34 4.29 8.76 11.53
CA THR A 34 4.35 7.30 11.47
C THR A 34 4.08 6.66 12.84
N MET A 35 4.70 7.16 13.90
CA MET A 35 4.50 6.64 15.25
C MET A 35 3.08 6.89 15.76
N ASN A 36 2.50 8.06 15.48
CA ASN A 36 1.12 8.35 15.84
C ASN A 36 0.15 7.42 15.09
N ALA A 37 0.36 7.24 13.79
CA ALA A 37 -0.46 6.33 12.99
C ALA A 37 -0.38 4.88 13.50
N LEU A 38 0.82 4.42 13.87
CA LEU A 38 1.02 3.11 14.49
C LEU A 38 0.23 2.95 15.79
N ASN A 39 0.36 3.92 16.69
CA ASN A 39 -0.30 3.91 17.98
C ASN A 39 -1.82 3.92 17.82
N ASP A 40 -2.35 4.76 16.92
CA ASP A 40 -3.78 4.82 16.66
C ASP A 40 -4.29 3.55 15.97
N THR A 41 -3.52 2.96 15.06
CA THR A 41 -3.92 1.67 14.45
C THR A 41 -4.00 0.58 15.52
N GLY A 42 -3.02 0.49 16.41
CA GLY A 42 -3.02 -0.49 17.51
C GLY A 42 -4.11 -0.24 18.56
N ARG A 43 -4.50 1.02 18.76
CA ARG A 43 -5.59 1.40 19.66
C ARG A 43 -6.97 1.11 19.08
N ILE A 44 -7.16 1.37 17.78
CA ILE A 44 -8.44 1.17 17.07
C ILE A 44 -8.67 -0.31 16.74
N PHE A 45 -7.60 -1.01 16.35
CA PHE A 45 -7.62 -2.44 16.02
C PHE A 45 -6.60 -3.21 16.89
N PRO A 46 -6.88 -3.42 18.19
CA PRO A 46 -5.99 -4.17 19.08
C PRO A 46 -5.63 -5.57 18.56
N GLU A 47 -6.55 -6.21 17.83
CA GLU A 47 -6.37 -7.50 17.18
C GLU A 47 -5.30 -7.49 16.07
N LEU A 48 -5.02 -6.32 15.49
CA LEU A 48 -3.97 -6.14 14.50
C LEU A 48 -2.62 -5.74 15.11
N ALA A 49 -2.57 -5.45 16.42
CA ALA A 49 -1.39 -4.87 17.07
C ALA A 49 -0.12 -5.70 16.88
N GLN A 50 -0.19 -7.03 16.98
CA GLN A 50 0.98 -7.89 16.76
C GLN A 50 1.47 -7.85 15.30
N LYS A 51 0.54 -7.86 14.33
CA LYS A 51 0.88 -7.76 12.90
C LYS A 51 1.50 -6.39 12.57
N LEU A 52 0.99 -5.34 13.19
CA LEU A 52 1.49 -3.98 13.06
C LEU A 52 2.84 -3.79 13.74
N GLN A 53 3.09 -4.38 14.92
CA GLN A 53 4.40 -4.36 15.57
C GLN A 53 5.46 -5.09 14.74
N ALA A 54 5.12 -6.25 14.17
CA ALA A 54 6.02 -6.96 13.26
C ALA A 54 6.36 -6.14 12.01
N LEU A 55 5.39 -5.36 11.51
CA LEU A 55 5.59 -4.43 10.41
C LEU A 55 6.38 -3.16 10.84
N ALA A 56 6.15 -2.67 12.05
CA ALA A 56 6.81 -1.50 12.63
C ALA A 56 8.32 -1.69 12.72
N ALA A 57 8.76 -2.89 13.12
CA ALA A 57 10.18 -3.26 13.14
C ALA A 57 10.86 -3.14 11.76
N LYS A 58 10.08 -3.18 10.68
CA LYS A 58 10.53 -3.12 9.28
C LYS A 58 10.29 -1.76 8.64
N PHE A 59 9.68 -0.80 9.33
CA PHE A 59 9.23 0.45 8.70
C PHE A 59 10.37 1.34 8.24
N SER A 60 11.50 1.37 8.93
CA SER A 60 12.68 2.09 8.44
C SER A 60 13.13 1.55 7.09
N GLU A 61 13.21 0.22 6.95
CA GLU A 61 13.59 -0.44 5.70
C GLU A 61 12.54 -0.26 4.60
N ILE A 62 11.25 -0.43 4.94
CA ILE A 62 10.13 -0.21 4.01
C ILE A 62 10.11 1.25 3.54
N GLN A 63 10.39 2.21 4.43
CA GLN A 63 10.44 3.63 4.09
C GLN A 63 11.63 3.93 3.18
N GLU A 64 12.82 3.39 3.46
CA GLU A 64 13.99 3.57 2.59
C GLU A 64 13.77 2.92 1.22
N ALA A 65 13.20 1.72 1.18
CA ALA A 65 12.80 1.09 -0.08
C ALA A 65 11.77 1.94 -0.83
N SER A 66 10.76 2.47 -0.12
CA SER A 66 9.74 3.36 -0.68
C SER A 66 10.31 4.68 -1.21
N LYS A 67 11.36 5.23 -0.58
CA LYS A 67 12.07 6.41 -1.09
C LYS A 67 12.75 6.10 -2.42
N ARG A 68 13.39 4.93 -2.56
CA ARG A 68 14.02 4.49 -3.83
C ARG A 68 13.00 4.31 -4.96
N LEU A 69 11.74 3.98 -4.64
CA LEU A 69 10.67 3.94 -5.63
C LEU A 69 10.38 5.32 -6.24
N THR A 70 10.61 6.41 -5.51
CA THR A 70 10.34 7.77 -6.03
C THR A 70 11.27 8.18 -7.18
N THR A 71 12.34 7.42 -7.39
CA THR A 71 13.32 7.55 -8.49
C THR A 71 13.19 6.44 -9.53
N ALA A 72 12.13 5.63 -9.50
CA ALA A 72 11.92 4.57 -10.49
C ALA A 72 11.82 5.17 -11.91
N PRO A 73 12.53 4.59 -12.91
CA PRO A 73 12.59 5.14 -14.26
C PRO A 73 11.33 4.89 -15.09
N SER A 74 10.45 3.98 -14.64
CA SER A 74 9.22 3.63 -15.33
C SER A 74 8.15 3.13 -14.35
N VAL A 75 6.91 3.00 -14.85
CA VAL A 75 5.76 2.46 -14.11
C VAL A 75 5.98 1.00 -13.74
N GLU A 76 6.57 0.21 -14.64
CA GLU A 76 6.88 -1.21 -14.43
C GLU A 76 7.91 -1.40 -13.33
N ALA A 77 8.99 -0.61 -13.35
CA ALA A 77 10.02 -0.65 -12.30
C ALA A 77 9.47 -0.22 -10.93
N TYR A 78 8.51 0.70 -10.92
CA TYR A 78 7.82 1.09 -9.70
C TYR A 78 6.91 -0.04 -9.19
N ALA A 79 6.14 -0.67 -10.06
CA ALA A 79 5.27 -1.80 -9.70
C ALA A 79 6.09 -2.98 -9.13
N ASP A 80 7.18 -3.35 -9.79
CA ASP A 80 8.10 -4.40 -9.33
C ASP A 80 8.63 -4.09 -7.92
N GLY A 81 9.10 -2.87 -7.70
CA GLY A 81 9.60 -2.46 -6.40
C GLY A 81 8.56 -2.47 -5.28
N VAL A 82 7.30 -2.10 -5.55
CA VAL A 82 6.20 -2.18 -4.55
C VAL A 82 5.88 -3.63 -4.20
N ILE A 83 5.77 -4.50 -5.22
CA ILE A 83 5.51 -5.94 -5.02
C ILE A 83 6.66 -6.59 -4.25
N ALA A 84 7.91 -6.26 -4.59
CA ALA A 84 9.10 -6.75 -3.90
C ALA A 84 9.09 -6.38 -2.41
N ILE A 85 8.74 -5.14 -2.07
CA ILE A 85 8.61 -4.71 -0.66
C ILE A 85 7.52 -5.53 0.06
N PHE A 86 6.32 -5.66 -0.54
CA PHE A 86 5.22 -6.35 0.12
C PHE A 86 5.51 -7.84 0.33
N THR A 87 6.15 -8.48 -0.66
CA THR A 87 6.53 -9.90 -0.58
C THR A 87 7.69 -10.13 0.39
N GLN A 88 8.79 -9.38 0.27
CA GLN A 88 9.98 -9.52 1.12
C GLN A 88 9.64 -9.31 2.60
N TYR A 89 8.79 -8.33 2.91
CA TYR A 89 8.44 -7.98 4.28
C TYR A 89 7.17 -8.67 4.79
N ASN A 90 6.51 -9.48 3.96
CA ASN A 90 5.22 -10.12 4.23
C ASN A 90 4.16 -9.12 4.71
N VAL A 91 4.08 -7.98 4.01
CA VAL A 91 3.16 -6.90 4.33
C VAL A 91 1.77 -7.28 3.82
N ASN A 92 0.80 -7.40 4.72
CA ASN A 92 -0.59 -7.47 4.29
C ASN A 92 -1.00 -6.10 3.73
N PRO A 93 -1.38 -6.01 2.43
CA PRO A 93 -1.64 -4.72 1.81
C PRO A 93 -2.83 -3.97 2.41
N GLY A 94 -3.85 -4.70 2.90
CA GLY A 94 -5.00 -4.11 3.59
C GLY A 94 -4.62 -3.49 4.94
N ILE A 95 -3.77 -4.15 5.72
CA ILE A 95 -3.25 -3.59 6.99
C ILE A 95 -2.41 -2.35 6.72
N TYR A 96 -1.55 -2.40 5.69
CA TYR A 96 -0.73 -1.25 5.30
C TYR A 96 -1.59 -0.07 4.80
N ALA A 97 -2.67 -0.34 4.06
CA ALA A 97 -3.59 0.70 3.58
C ALA A 97 -4.25 1.45 4.75
N VAL A 98 -4.73 0.75 5.78
CA VAL A 98 -5.29 1.36 7.01
C VAL A 98 -4.25 2.21 7.72
N PHE A 99 -3.05 1.67 7.91
CA PHE A 99 -1.94 2.39 8.53
C PHE A 99 -1.59 3.67 7.75
N ALA A 100 -1.44 3.59 6.42
CA ALA A 100 -1.14 4.73 5.57
C ALA A 100 -2.27 5.76 5.55
N ALA A 101 -3.54 5.35 5.67
CA ALA A 101 -4.65 6.29 5.80
C ALA A 101 -4.56 7.10 7.11
N LEU A 102 -4.20 6.45 8.23
CA LEU A 102 -3.94 7.11 9.50
C LEU A 102 -2.72 8.02 9.45
N GLN A 103 -1.66 7.65 8.70
CA GLN A 103 -0.57 8.59 8.41
C GLN A 103 -1.08 9.82 7.66
N GLY A 104 -2.03 9.66 6.73
CA GLY A 104 -2.69 10.78 6.06
C GLY A 104 -3.43 11.70 7.02
N MET A 105 -4.14 11.15 8.00
CA MET A 105 -4.83 11.93 9.04
C MET A 105 -3.84 12.73 9.91
N HIS A 106 -2.77 12.10 10.37
CA HIS A 106 -1.76 12.81 11.18
C HIS A 106 -0.94 13.81 10.36
N ALA A 107 -0.71 13.55 9.06
CA ALA A 107 -0.10 14.52 8.16
C ALA A 107 -1.00 15.75 7.98
N ALA A 108 -2.32 15.56 7.83
CA ALA A 108 -3.27 16.67 7.77
C ALA A 108 -3.23 17.54 9.04
N GLN A 109 -3.18 16.90 10.21
CA GLN A 109 -3.11 17.58 11.50
C GLN A 109 -1.80 18.38 11.67
N ALA A 110 -0.67 17.81 11.26
CA ALA A 110 0.64 18.43 11.47
C ALA A 110 1.01 19.46 10.39
N CYS A 111 0.58 19.24 9.15
CA CYS A 111 1.09 19.94 7.96
C CYS A 111 0.00 20.56 7.08
N GLY A 112 -1.28 20.50 7.48
CA GLY A 112 -2.41 20.99 6.71
C GLY A 112 -3.01 19.93 5.79
N ALA A 113 -4.28 20.10 5.41
CA ALA A 113 -5.10 19.08 4.73
C ALA A 113 -4.45 18.47 3.48
N ASP A 114 -3.77 19.29 2.66
CA ASP A 114 -3.11 18.82 1.43
C ASP A 114 -1.98 17.82 1.69
N ALA A 115 -1.37 17.83 2.89
CA ALA A 115 -0.32 16.89 3.25
C ALA A 115 -0.82 15.44 3.33
N ALA A 116 -2.13 15.22 3.57
CA ALA A 116 -2.72 13.89 3.56
C ALA A 116 -2.58 13.19 2.20
N LYS A 117 -2.57 13.96 1.11
CA LYS A 117 -2.52 13.46 -0.27
C LYS A 117 -1.32 12.53 -0.48
N PHE A 118 -0.18 12.83 0.15
CA PHE A 118 1.02 12.01 0.07
C PHE A 118 0.78 10.57 0.56
N PHE A 119 0.17 10.41 1.72
CA PHE A 119 -0.09 9.09 2.29
C PHE A 119 -1.31 8.41 1.66
N LEU A 120 -2.37 9.16 1.34
CA LEU A 120 -3.57 8.61 0.70
C LEU A 120 -3.30 8.06 -0.71
N ALA A 121 -2.41 8.70 -1.50
CA ALA A 121 -2.00 8.15 -2.79
C ALA A 121 -1.28 6.78 -2.64
N ARG A 122 -0.53 6.60 -1.54
CA ARG A 122 0.14 5.35 -1.21
C ARG A 122 -0.83 4.31 -0.64
N THR A 123 -1.84 4.72 0.13
CA THR A 123 -2.97 3.88 0.55
C THR A 123 -3.70 3.30 -0.66
N LEU A 124 -4.04 4.15 -1.62
CA LEU A 124 -4.74 3.77 -2.85
C LEU A 124 -3.95 2.72 -3.62
N LEU A 125 -2.65 2.97 -3.82
CA LEU A 125 -1.75 2.04 -4.48
C LEU A 125 -1.62 0.71 -3.72
N ALA A 126 -1.45 0.76 -2.39
CA ALA A 126 -1.31 -0.44 -1.57
C ALA A 126 -2.55 -1.35 -1.63
N GLY A 127 -3.75 -0.78 -1.74
CA GLY A 127 -4.99 -1.54 -1.88
C GLY A 127 -5.25 -2.01 -3.32
N ALA A 128 -5.10 -1.11 -4.29
CA ALA A 128 -5.50 -1.37 -5.67
C ALA A 128 -4.50 -2.24 -6.45
N LEU A 129 -3.19 -2.08 -6.21
CA LEU A 129 -2.17 -2.81 -6.96
C LEU A 129 -2.26 -4.34 -6.77
N PRO A 130 -2.39 -4.89 -5.55
CA PRO A 130 -2.57 -6.33 -5.35
C PRO A 130 -3.86 -6.86 -5.99
N PHE A 131 -4.95 -6.09 -5.92
CA PHE A 131 -6.22 -6.47 -6.57
C PHE A 131 -6.06 -6.55 -8.09
N ASN A 132 -5.48 -5.52 -8.71
CA ASN A 132 -5.26 -5.50 -10.16
C ASN A 132 -4.32 -6.62 -10.61
N LEU A 133 -3.24 -6.88 -9.87
CA LEU A 133 -2.33 -8.00 -10.14
C LEU A 133 -3.02 -9.35 -10.02
N TYR A 134 -3.86 -9.54 -9.01
CA TYR A 134 -4.63 -10.77 -8.84
C TYR A 134 -5.57 -11.01 -10.03
N MET A 135 -6.33 -10.00 -10.43
CA MET A 135 -7.24 -10.09 -11.58
C MET A 135 -6.46 -10.40 -12.88
N MET A 136 -5.36 -9.69 -13.12
CA MET A 136 -4.49 -9.95 -14.29
C MET A 136 -3.87 -11.35 -14.25
N LEU A 137 -3.47 -11.86 -13.09
CA LEU A 137 -2.93 -13.21 -12.95
C LEU A 137 -3.98 -14.25 -13.32
N LEU A 138 -5.22 -14.12 -12.81
CA LEU A 138 -6.31 -15.03 -13.13
C LEU A 138 -6.62 -15.05 -14.63
N ASP A 139 -6.66 -13.87 -15.26
CA ASP A 139 -6.85 -13.74 -16.70
C ASP A 139 -5.69 -14.39 -17.48
N TYR A 140 -4.44 -14.15 -17.05
CA TYR A 140 -3.24 -14.69 -17.70
C TYR A 140 -3.18 -16.22 -17.67
N ILE A 141 -3.55 -16.83 -16.55
CA ILE A 141 -3.60 -18.30 -16.40
C ILE A 141 -4.93 -18.90 -16.86
N ASN A 142 -5.82 -18.08 -17.43
CA ASN A 142 -7.13 -18.47 -17.97
C ASN A 142 -8.00 -19.26 -16.97
N ILE A 143 -7.98 -18.84 -15.70
CA ILE A 143 -8.84 -19.41 -14.65
C ILE A 143 -10.11 -18.57 -14.53
N ASP A 144 -11.27 -19.22 -14.50
CA ASP A 144 -12.54 -18.57 -14.14
C ASP A 144 -12.42 -17.99 -12.73
N HIS A 145 -12.64 -16.69 -12.61
CA HIS A 145 -12.54 -15.96 -11.34
C HIS A 145 -13.42 -16.58 -10.24
N LYS A 146 -14.52 -17.25 -10.59
CA LYS A 146 -15.39 -17.97 -9.65
C LYS A 146 -14.68 -19.16 -9.00
N ILE A 147 -13.79 -19.85 -9.72
CA ILE A 147 -13.05 -21.00 -9.17
C ILE A 147 -12.15 -20.55 -8.02
N ALA A 148 -11.44 -19.43 -8.19
CA ALA A 148 -10.59 -18.89 -7.14
C ALA A 148 -11.40 -18.48 -5.89
N VAL A 149 -12.60 -17.93 -6.10
CA VAL A 149 -13.54 -17.60 -5.01
C VAL A 149 -14.01 -18.87 -4.28
N GLU A 150 -14.42 -19.92 -5.00
CA GLU A 150 -14.86 -21.18 -4.38
C GLU A 150 -13.71 -21.90 -3.67
N MET A 151 -12.49 -21.87 -4.22
CA MET A 151 -11.30 -22.38 -3.52
C MET A 151 -11.08 -21.65 -2.21
N PHE A 152 -11.15 -20.32 -2.22
CA PHE A 152 -10.96 -19.51 -1.01
C PHE A 152 -12.06 -19.78 0.02
N LYS A 153 -13.33 -19.86 -0.39
CA LYS A 153 -14.46 -20.23 0.48
C LYS A 153 -14.27 -21.60 1.14
N ASN A 154 -13.81 -22.58 0.36
CA ASN A 154 -13.56 -23.93 0.86
C ASN A 154 -12.42 -23.97 1.88
N LEU A 155 -11.42 -23.11 1.75
CA LEU A 155 -10.34 -22.98 2.73
C LEU A 155 -10.79 -22.29 4.01
N LEU A 156 -11.66 -21.27 3.91
CA LEU A 156 -12.22 -20.58 5.08
C LEU A 156 -13.24 -21.41 5.86
N SER A 157 -13.87 -22.39 5.20
CA SER A 157 -14.87 -23.27 5.81
C SER A 157 -14.25 -24.50 6.50
N LYS A 158 -12.92 -24.56 6.60
CA LYS A 158 -12.15 -25.57 7.33
C LYS A 158 -11.67 -25.01 8.66
#